data_AF-H9GGU0-F1
#
_entry.id   AF-H9GGU0-F1
#
_cell.length_a   1.000
_cell.length_b   1.000
_cell.length_c   1.000
_cell.angle_alpha   90.00
_cell.angle_beta   90.00
_cell.angle_gamma   90.00
#
_symmetry.space_group_name_H-M   'P 1'
#
loop_
_entity.id
_entity.type
_entity.pdbx_description
1 polymer ?
#
loop_
_entity_poly.entity_id
_entity_poly.type
_entity_poly.pdbx_seq_one_letter_code
_entity_poly.pdbx_strand_id
1 'polypeptide(L)'
;MLQLITLISDQLQHSHLSQDSIPVSTLLFGDASDNTSSSLAQKLASKTKKQIFVSYNIQNTDSGFILLVENRIKEEMAAFPDKF
;
A
#
# COMPACT_ATOMS: atom_id res chain seq x y z
N MET A 1 -0.43 -2.05 21.32
CA MET A 1 0.31 -1.06 20.50
C MET A 1 -0.21 -1.18 19.08
N LEU A 2 -1.10 -0.28 18.67
CA LEU A 2 -1.78 -0.33 17.37
C LEU A 2 -1.29 0.88 16.56
N GLN A 3 -0.48 0.67 15.53
CA GLN A 3 -0.12 1.70 14.56
C GLN A 3 0.17 1.09 13.19
N LEU A 4 -0.52 1.59 12.18
CA LEU A 4 -0.01 2.13 10.90
C LEU A 4 -1.23 2.38 10.03
N ILE A 5 -1.41 3.57 9.50
CA ILE A 5 -2.41 3.81 8.45
C ILE A 5 -1.68 4.64 7.43
N THR A 6 -1.67 4.20 6.19
CA THR A 6 -1.10 4.95 5.07
C THR A 6 -2.25 5.43 4.19
N LEU A 7 -2.36 6.73 3.93
CA LEU A 7 -3.31 7.26 2.94
C LEU A 7 -2.58 7.41 1.60
N ILE A 8 -3.12 6.80 0.55
CA ILE A 8 -2.70 7.10 -0.82
C ILE A 8 -3.79 7.94 -1.48
N SER A 9 -3.46 9.19 -1.79
CA SER A 9 -4.34 10.08 -2.54
C SER A 9 -3.88 10.14 -3.99
N ASP A 10 -4.81 10.01 -4.93
CA ASP A 10 -4.55 10.37 -6.32
C ASP A 10 -4.31 11.89 -6.33
N GLN A 11 -3.10 12.34 -6.66
CA GLN A 11 -2.82 13.77 -6.72
C GLN A 11 -3.54 14.34 -7.94
N LEU A 12 -4.75 14.87 -7.72
CA LEU A 12 -5.44 15.76 -8.66
C LEU A 12 -4.61 17.04 -8.81
N GLN A 13 -3.66 17.02 -9.74
CA GLN A 13 -3.17 18.25 -10.37
C GLN A 13 -3.82 18.39 -11.74
N HIS A 14 -4.41 19.56 -11.96
CA HIS A 14 -5.07 20.00 -13.19
C HIS A 14 -4.14 19.94 -14.42
N SER A 15 -3.91 18.75 -14.97
CA SER A 15 -3.40 18.57 -16.34
C SER A 15 -3.42 17.09 -16.71
N HIS A 16 -4.42 16.69 -17.51
CA HIS A 16 -4.37 15.73 -18.62
C HIS A 16 -3.20 14.70 -18.74
N LEU A 17 -2.75 14.04 -17.67
CA LEU A 17 -1.66 13.06 -17.72
C LEU A 17 -2.02 11.76 -16.99
N SER A 18 -2.42 10.80 -17.81
CA SER A 18 -1.96 9.40 -17.84
C SER A 18 -2.20 8.51 -16.61
N GLN A 19 -2.81 7.35 -16.85
CA GLN A 19 -2.93 6.19 -15.93
C GLN A 19 -1.60 5.62 -15.39
N ASP A 20 -0.49 6.29 -15.68
CA ASP A 20 0.91 5.96 -15.36
C ASP A 20 1.45 6.71 -14.13
N SER A 21 0.61 7.46 -13.41
CA SER A 21 1.02 8.13 -12.17
C SER A 21 1.40 7.11 -11.09
N ILE A 22 2.56 7.31 -10.47
CA ILE A 22 3.01 6.52 -9.33
C ILE A 22 2.22 6.99 -8.09
N PRO A 23 1.51 6.11 -7.37
CA PRO A 23 0.75 6.50 -6.19
C PRO A 23 1.68 7.08 -5.11
N VAL A 24 1.26 8.16 -4.46
CA VAL A 24 2.02 8.79 -3.37
C VAL A 24 1.54 8.25 -2.03
N SER A 25 2.47 7.83 -1.18
CA SER A 25 2.21 7.31 0.16
C SER A 25 2.41 8.39 1.21
N THR A 26 1.55 8.45 2.22
CA THR A 26 1.72 9.27 3.43
C THR A 26 1.54 8.43 4.67
N LEU A 27 2.54 8.43 5.56
CA LEU A 27 2.45 7.79 6.88
C LEU A 27 1.57 8.64 7.79
N LEU A 28 0.42 8.11 8.25
CA LEU A 28 -0.46 8.84 9.17
C LEU A 28 -0.02 8.69 10.64
N PHE A 29 0.49 7.51 10.99
CA PHE A 29 0.95 7.16 12.34
C PHE A 29 2.11 6.18 12.21
N GLY A 30 3.10 6.24 13.10
CA GLY A 30 4.24 5.32 13.15
C GLY A 30 5.61 5.99 13.03
N ASP A 31 6.65 5.19 12.95
CA ASP A 31 8.02 5.64 12.68
C ASP A 31 8.21 5.87 11.17
N ALA A 32 8.65 7.07 10.80
CA ALA A 32 8.93 7.44 9.41
C ALA A 32 10.13 6.69 8.81
N SER A 33 10.97 6.06 9.64
CA SER A 33 12.07 5.22 9.18
C SER A 33 11.60 3.85 8.65
N ASP A 34 10.45 3.36 9.14
CA ASP A 34 9.83 2.12 8.65
C ASP A 34 8.90 2.41 7.46
N ASN A 35 9.35 2.00 6.28
CA ASN A 35 8.61 2.18 5.04
C ASN A 35 7.71 0.98 4.68
N THR A 36 7.55 -0.03 5.55
CA THR A 36 6.87 -1.29 5.23
C THR A 36 5.42 -1.08 4.79
N SER A 37 4.60 -0.39 5.59
CA SER A 37 3.21 -0.08 5.22
C SER A 37 3.11 0.83 4.01
N SER A 38 4.00 1.82 3.93
CA SER A 38 4.04 2.77 2.82
C SER A 38 4.33 2.08 1.50
N SER A 39 5.35 1.23 1.47
CA SER A 39 5.73 0.44 0.29
C SER A 39 4.61 -0.53 -0.10
N LEU A 40 4.04 -1.25 0.87
CA LEU A 40 2.95 -2.18 0.61
C LEU A 40 1.71 -1.46 0.07
N ALA A 41 1.30 -0.36 0.69
CA ALA A 41 0.17 0.45 0.24
C ALA A 41 0.40 0.93 -1.20
N GLN A 42 1.59 1.45 -1.51
CA GLN A 42 1.92 1.98 -2.82
C GLN A 42 1.79 0.91 -3.90
N LYS A 43 2.33 -0.28 -3.66
CA LYS A 43 2.24 -1.41 -4.59
C LYS A 43 0.80 -1.89 -4.80
N LEU A 44 0.01 -1.96 -3.73
CA LEU A 44 -1.40 -2.36 -3.81
C LEU A 44 -2.25 -1.29 -4.53
N ALA A 45 -1.99 -0.01 -4.29
CA ALA A 45 -2.67 1.09 -4.99
C ALA A 45 -2.32 1.08 -6.48
N SER A 46 -1.06 0.86 -6.84
CA SER A 46 -0.65 0.73 -8.25
C SER A 46 -1.38 -0.40 -8.97
N LYS A 47 -1.63 -1.53 -8.27
CA LYS A 47 -2.32 -2.70 -8.83
C LYS A 47 -3.83 -2.50 -8.95
N THR A 48 -4.45 -1.92 -7.92
CA THR A 48 -5.92 -1.79 -7.83
C THR A 48 -6.45 -0.52 -8.48
N LYS A 49 -5.59 0.50 -8.67
CA LYS A 49 -5.98 1.85 -9.08
C LYS A 49 -7.03 2.46 -8.15
N LYS A 50 -6.98 2.10 -6.86
CA LYS A 50 -7.83 2.61 -5.79
C LYS A 50 -6.98 3.27 -4.70
N GLN A 51 -7.62 4.10 -3.88
CA GLN A 51 -7.05 4.55 -2.62
C GLN A 51 -6.96 3.35 -1.65
N ILE A 52 -5.78 3.15 -1.07
CA ILE A 52 -5.48 2.02 -0.18
C ILE A 52 -5.04 2.54 1.17
N PHE A 53 -5.52 1.86 2.22
CA PHE A 53 -5.05 2.00 3.59
C PHE A 53 -4.38 0.71 4.05
N VAL A 54 -3.18 0.81 4.60
CA VAL A 54 -2.44 -0.34 5.16
C VAL A 54 -2.12 -0.12 6.63
N SER A 55 -2.54 -1.08 7.45
CA SER A 55 -2.07 -1.26 8.83
C SER A 55 -1.23 -2.50 8.93
N TYR A 56 0.08 -2.31 9.05
CA TYR A 56 1.04 -3.39 9.19
C TYR A 56 1.38 -3.54 10.67
N ASN A 57 0.85 -4.59 11.30
CA ASN A 57 0.98 -4.81 12.75
C ASN A 57 1.86 -6.03 13.10
N ILE A 58 2.75 -6.42 12.20
CA ILE A 58 3.69 -7.53 12.39
C ILE A 58 5.05 -6.92 12.72
N GLN A 59 5.72 -7.41 13.77
CA GLN A 59 7.01 -6.87 14.21
C GLN A 59 8.17 -7.22 13.25
N ASN A 60 7.99 -8.23 12.40
CA ASN A 60 8.99 -8.65 11.45
C ASN A 60 8.98 -7.72 10.23
N THR A 61 10.07 -6.96 10.05
CA THR A 61 10.28 -6.05 8.93
C THR A 61 11.33 -6.57 7.94
N ASP A 62 11.69 -7.85 8.01
CA ASP A 62 12.56 -8.49 7.00
C ASP A 62 11.93 -8.36 5.61
N SER A 63 12.72 -7.95 4.63
CA SER A 63 12.23 -7.67 3.27
C SER A 63 11.71 -8.94 2.58
N GLY A 64 12.30 -10.10 2.87
CA GLY A 64 11.82 -11.39 2.40
C GLY A 64 10.45 -11.73 2.99
N PHE A 65 10.28 -11.51 4.30
CA PHE A 65 8.98 -11.69 4.95
C PHE A 65 7.90 -10.74 4.41
N ILE A 66 8.24 -9.46 4.20
CA ILE A 66 7.31 -8.48 3.60
C ILE A 66 6.88 -8.91 2.19
N LEU A 67 7.78 -9.47 1.40
CA LEU A 67 7.46 -10.00 0.06
C LEU A 67 6.47 -11.17 0.13
N LEU A 68 6.59 -12.06 1.11
CA LEU A 68 5.63 -13.15 1.31
C LEU A 68 4.24 -12.62 1.66
N VAL A 69 4.17 -11.59 2.52
CA VAL A 69 2.90 -10.91 2.85
C VAL A 69 2.29 -10.28 1.60
N GLU A 70 3.08 -9.56 0.80
CA GLU A 70 2.63 -8.95 -0.44
C GLU A 70 2.09 -9.99 -1.44
N ASN A 71 2.81 -11.09 -1.64
CA ASN A 71 2.41 -12.16 -2.55
C ASN A 71 1.10 -12.82 -2.10
N ARG A 72 0.97 -13.11 -0.81
CA ARG A 72 -0.25 -13.74 -0.27
C ARG A 72 -1.49 -12.85 -0.47
N ILE A 73 -1.35 -11.53 -0.32
CA ILE A 73 -2.45 -10.57 -0.60
C ILE A 73 -2.80 -10.57 -2.08
N LYS A 74 -1.80 -10.57 -2.97
CA LYS A 74 -2.04 -10.63 -4.43
C LYS A 74 -2.76 -11.90 -4.85
N GLU A 75 -2.41 -13.04 -4.25
CA GLU A 75 -3.10 -14.32 -4.47
C GLU A 75 -4.56 -14.24 -4.03
N GLU A 76 -4.84 -13.65 -2.86
CA GLU A 76 -6.22 -13.47 -2.37
C GLU A 76 -7.04 -12.54 -3.28
N MET A 77 -6.43 -11.44 -3.75
CA MET A 77 -7.05 -10.52 -4.71
C MET A 77 -7.37 -11.20 -6.05
N ALA A 78 -6.51 -12.13 -6.49
CA ALA A 78 -6.75 -12.89 -7.71
C ALA A 78 -7.85 -13.95 -7.52
N ALA A 79 -7.91 -14.59 -6.34
CA ALA A 79 -8.91 -15.60 -6.01
C ALA A 79 -10.29 -15.00 -5.76
N PHE A 80 -10.36 -13.80 -5.16
CA PHE A 80 -11.62 -13.16 -4.73
C PHE A 80 -11.67 -11.67 -5.12
N PRO A 81 -11.71 -11.34 -6.43
CA PRO A 81 -11.63 -9.96 -6.90
C PRO A 81 -12.74 -9.05 -6.34
N ASP A 82 -13.95 -9.58 -6.11
CA ASP A 82 -15.09 -8.79 -5.60
C ASP A 82 -14.93 -8.33 -4.15
N LYS A 83 -13.90 -8.80 -3.44
CA LYS A 83 -13.59 -8.41 -2.06
C LYS A 83 -12.63 -7.22 -1.96
N PHE A 84 -12.03 -6.78 -3.07
CA PHE A 84 -10.94 -5.80 -3.10
C PHE A 84 -11.19 -4.64 -4.06
#